data_AF-G0TVD4-F1
#
_entry.id   AF-G0TVD4-F1
#
_cell.length_a   1.000
_cell.length_b   1.000
_cell.length_c   1.000
_cell.angle_alpha   90.00
_cell.angle_beta   90.00
_cell.angle_gamma   90.00
#
_symmetry.space_group_name_H-M   'P 1'
#
loop_
_entity.id
_entity.type
_entity.pdbx_description
1 polymer ?
#
loop_
_entity_poly.entity_id
_entity_poly.type
_entity_poly.pdbx_seq_one_letter_code
_entity_poly.pdbx_strand_id
1 'polypeptide(L)'
;MLGAHFETFALPPRPFYFPTHPLVPVFLILDANNRAFRLITRRRVHLPEMVPPTRKAVNRNNRKGIKKHRPDIIVVDLKDHVLGRAAAVVAKQLLLGKKITVVRCEQLTIAGSEIRNKIKYLQFLRKRKLTNPKLGPFHHRSPSDIFIRTVRSMLPRYTKRGQRALRQLVAYEGVPVNVARTGGRVVIPRAQRHNCYRNERRFTVLGNMCKNVGWKYSDVVKKLEAARVEKSGRNHKRMEKLRDAWKVARKAALSKMPKKNVEVLKKFGYA
;
A
#
# COMPACT_ATOMS: atom_id res chain seq x y z
N MET A 1 -39.75 -24.01 53.01
CA MET A 1 -38.49 -24.76 52.82
C MET A 1 -38.52 -25.41 51.45
N LEU A 2 -37.89 -24.79 50.45
CA LEU A 2 -37.62 -25.38 49.13
C LEU A 2 -36.30 -24.75 48.68
N GLY A 3 -35.19 -25.39 49.06
CA GLY A 3 -33.83 -24.95 48.75
C GLY A 3 -33.41 -25.47 47.39
N ALA A 4 -33.27 -24.57 46.42
CA ALA A 4 -32.62 -24.87 45.15
C ALA A 4 -31.10 -24.83 45.33
N HIS A 5 -30.47 -26.00 45.49
CA HIS A 5 -29.01 -26.13 45.42
C HIS A 5 -28.57 -26.08 43.95
N PHE A 6 -27.94 -24.97 43.57
CA PHE A 6 -27.13 -24.85 42.36
C PHE A 6 -25.75 -25.48 42.65
N GLU A 7 -25.50 -26.69 42.16
CA GLU A 7 -24.15 -27.24 42.11
C GLU A 7 -23.37 -26.58 40.96
N THR A 8 -22.39 -25.79 41.34
CA THR A 8 -21.38 -25.22 40.46
C THR A 8 -20.36 -26.29 40.08
N PHE A 9 -20.43 -26.81 38.85
CA PHE A 9 -19.36 -27.63 38.28
C PHE A 9 -18.10 -26.78 38.06
N ALA A 10 -17.19 -26.81 39.03
CA ALA A 10 -15.83 -26.28 38.89
C ALA A 10 -15.02 -27.21 37.99
N LEU A 11 -14.67 -26.76 36.78
CA LEU A 11 -13.71 -27.45 35.93
C LEU A 11 -12.30 -27.36 36.56
N PRO A 12 -11.54 -28.45 36.67
CA PRO A 12 -10.18 -28.41 37.21
C PRO A 12 -9.24 -27.63 36.27
N PRO A 13 -8.20 -26.96 36.82
CA PRO A 13 -7.20 -26.29 36.00
C PRO A 13 -6.41 -27.30 35.17
N ARG A 14 -6.31 -27.06 33.86
CA ARG A 14 -5.50 -27.88 32.95
C ARG A 14 -4.02 -27.79 33.33
N PRO A 15 -3.26 -28.90 33.40
CA PRO A 15 -1.84 -28.85 33.68
C PRO A 15 -1.08 -28.17 32.53
N PHE A 16 -0.18 -27.26 32.89
CA PHE A 16 0.82 -26.68 32.00
C PHE A 16 1.79 -27.78 31.53
N TYR A 17 1.58 -28.29 30.31
CA TYR A 17 2.55 -29.15 29.64
C TYR A 17 3.70 -28.28 29.09
N PHE A 18 4.86 -28.35 29.74
CA PHE A 18 6.13 -27.98 29.12
C PHE A 18 6.55 -29.10 28.17
N PRO A 19 6.93 -28.82 26.91
CA PRO A 19 7.49 -29.85 26.05
C PRO A 19 8.92 -30.14 26.49
N THR A 20 9.12 -31.26 27.16
CA THR A 20 10.45 -31.88 27.35
C THR A 20 10.99 -32.31 26.00
N HIS A 21 12.15 -31.77 25.61
CA HIS A 21 12.90 -32.21 24.43
C HIS A 21 13.16 -33.73 24.48
N PRO A 22 12.98 -34.48 23.38
CA PRO A 22 13.52 -35.82 23.29
C PRO A 22 15.05 -35.75 23.18
N LEU A 23 15.73 -36.42 24.10
CA LEU A 23 17.15 -36.72 24.03
C LEU A 23 17.42 -37.53 22.75
N VAL A 24 18.18 -36.96 21.83
CA VAL A 24 18.69 -37.68 20.65
C VAL A 24 19.88 -38.52 21.11
N PRO A 25 19.96 -39.82 20.77
CA PRO A 25 21.09 -40.66 21.14
C PRO A 25 22.35 -40.20 20.39
N VAL A 26 23.41 -39.88 21.13
CA VAL A 26 24.73 -39.62 20.57
C VAL A 26 25.40 -40.99 20.34
N PHE A 27 25.38 -41.46 19.10
CA PHE A 27 26.25 -42.56 18.67
C PHE A 27 27.69 -42.03 18.62
N LEU A 28 28.54 -42.54 19.52
CA LEU A 28 29.99 -42.39 19.47
C LEU A 28 30.54 -43.51 18.58
N ILE A 29 30.99 -43.16 17.37
CA ILE A 29 31.91 -44.00 16.59
C ILE A 29 33.31 -43.42 16.82
N LEU A 30 34.18 -44.20 17.48
CA LEU A 30 35.60 -43.90 17.65
C LEU A 30 36.36 -44.40 16.41
N ASP A 31 37.16 -43.52 15.81
CA ASP A 31 38.13 -43.87 14.76
C ASP A 31 39.51 -44.12 15.39
N ALA A 32 40.31 -45.00 14.78
CA ALA A 32 41.47 -45.70 15.34
C ALA A 32 42.70 -44.83 15.67
N ASN A 33 42.61 -43.51 15.60
CA ASN A 33 43.76 -42.59 15.75
C ASN A 33 43.59 -41.49 16.81
N ASN A 34 42.61 -41.63 17.72
CA ASN A 34 42.50 -40.86 18.97
C ASN A 34 42.78 -39.34 18.85
N ARG A 35 42.17 -38.67 17.86
CA ARG A 35 42.21 -37.21 17.71
C ARG A 35 40.80 -36.62 17.82
N ALA A 36 40.61 -35.72 18.77
CA ALA A 36 39.33 -35.08 19.06
C ALA A 36 38.90 -34.13 17.93
N PHE A 37 37.84 -34.49 17.20
CA PHE A 37 37.13 -33.56 16.31
C PHE A 37 36.05 -32.82 17.10
N ARG A 38 36.28 -31.53 17.35
CA ARG A 38 35.27 -30.62 17.93
C ARG A 38 34.20 -30.37 16.86
N LEU A 39 33.08 -31.09 16.92
CA LEU A 39 31.94 -30.89 16.04
C LEU A 39 31.40 -29.46 16.20
N ILE A 40 31.70 -28.62 15.20
CA ILE A 40 31.06 -27.32 15.00
C ILE A 40 29.60 -27.62 14.70
N THR A 41 28.75 -27.55 15.73
CA THR A 41 27.30 -27.53 15.55
C THR A 41 26.98 -26.38 14.61
N ARG A 42 26.45 -26.68 13.41
CA ARG A 42 25.91 -25.66 12.50
C ARG A 42 24.78 -24.92 13.22
N ARG A 43 25.13 -23.85 13.94
CA ARG A 43 24.18 -22.78 14.26
C ARG A 43 23.62 -22.34 12.93
N ARG A 44 22.34 -22.60 12.70
CA ARG A 44 21.57 -22.00 11.61
C ARG A 44 21.62 -20.50 11.88
N VAL A 45 22.59 -19.82 11.28
CA VAL A 45 22.75 -18.37 11.38
C VAL A 45 21.51 -17.81 10.72
N HIS A 46 20.54 -17.39 11.53
CA HIS A 46 19.49 -16.51 11.06
C HIS A 46 20.20 -15.20 10.73
N LEU A 47 20.66 -15.06 9.48
CA LEU A 47 21.19 -13.81 8.98
C LEU A 47 20.11 -12.76 9.25
N PRO A 48 20.36 -11.75 10.10
CA PRO A 48 19.42 -10.66 10.23
C PRO A 48 19.31 -10.05 8.83
N GLU A 49 18.10 -10.04 8.26
CA GLU A 49 17.82 -9.24 7.07
C GLU A 49 18.36 -7.85 7.35
N MET A 50 19.42 -7.44 6.65
CA MET A 50 20.03 -6.12 6.80
C MET A 50 19.00 -5.08 6.35
N VAL A 51 18.14 -4.65 7.27
CA VAL A 51 17.23 -3.54 7.04
C VAL A 51 18.11 -2.29 6.93
N PRO A 52 18.16 -1.61 5.76
CA PRO A 52 18.98 -0.43 5.62
C PRO A 52 18.56 0.63 6.65
N PRO A 53 19.52 1.30 7.30
CA PRO A 53 19.22 2.27 8.36
C PRO A 53 18.28 3.36 7.84
N THR A 54 17.28 3.71 8.67
CA THR A 54 16.34 4.77 8.32
C THR A 54 17.07 6.10 8.15
N ARG A 55 16.61 6.96 7.23
CA ARG A 55 17.30 8.19 6.80
C ARG A 55 17.73 9.14 7.95
N LYS A 56 17.11 9.05 9.13
CA LYS A 56 17.21 10.05 10.21
C LYS A 56 18.40 9.86 11.16
N ALA A 57 19.17 8.78 11.09
CA ALA A 57 20.42 8.67 11.82
C ALA A 57 21.43 7.79 11.07
N VAL A 58 22.66 7.77 11.59
CA VAL A 58 23.75 6.85 11.29
C VAL A 58 24.74 7.32 10.21
N ASN A 59 25.89 7.77 10.72
CA ASN A 59 27.20 8.03 10.12
C ASN A 59 27.33 7.89 8.59
N ARG A 60 27.85 8.95 7.95
CA ARG A 60 28.18 9.00 6.52
C ARG A 60 29.06 7.82 6.07
N ASN A 61 29.92 7.33 6.96
CA ASN A 61 30.79 6.16 6.75
C ASN A 61 30.00 4.87 6.53
N ASN A 62 28.91 4.64 7.27
CA ASN A 62 28.05 3.46 7.12
C ASN A 62 27.22 3.47 5.82
N ARG A 63 27.20 4.60 5.09
CA ARG A 63 26.52 4.74 3.79
C ARG A 63 27.47 4.55 2.61
N LYS A 64 28.79 4.56 2.83
CA LYS A 64 29.80 4.39 1.78
C LYS A 64 29.69 2.96 1.24
N GLY A 65 29.34 2.80 -0.04
CA GLY A 65 29.18 1.49 -0.71
C GLY A 65 27.74 0.96 -0.80
N ILE A 66 26.76 1.54 -0.10
CA ILE A 66 25.37 1.08 -0.18
C ILE A 66 24.67 1.70 -1.39
N LYS A 67 24.23 0.86 -2.35
CA LYS A 67 23.44 1.30 -3.50
C LYS A 67 22.10 1.88 -3.05
N LYS A 68 21.60 2.89 -3.76
CA LYS A 68 20.28 3.48 -3.52
C LYS A 68 19.19 2.44 -3.75
N HIS A 69 18.64 1.88 -2.68
CA HIS A 69 17.55 0.92 -2.75
C HIS A 69 16.18 1.61 -2.76
N ARG A 70 15.33 1.25 -3.72
CA ARG A 70 13.90 1.58 -3.70
C ARG A 70 13.11 0.26 -3.74
N PRO A 71 12.25 -0.01 -2.75
CA PRO A 71 11.44 -1.22 -2.79
C PRO A 71 10.42 -1.14 -3.92
N ASP A 72 9.90 -2.29 -4.34
CA ASP A 72 8.76 -2.35 -5.24
C ASP A 72 7.53 -1.70 -4.59
N ILE A 73 7.07 -0.60 -5.17
CA ILE A 73 5.97 0.23 -4.67
C ILE A 73 4.98 0.40 -5.81
N ILE A 74 3.76 -0.09 -5.60
CA ILE A 74 2.66 0.09 -6.53
C ILE A 74 2.07 1.49 -6.29
N VAL A 75 2.13 2.34 -7.31
CA VAL A 75 1.59 3.70 -7.25
C VAL A 75 0.22 3.73 -7.92
N VAL A 76 -0.85 3.98 -7.17
CA VAL A 76 -2.23 3.98 -7.66
C VAL A 76 -2.74 5.42 -7.82
N ASP A 77 -3.22 5.78 -9.02
CA ASP A 77 -3.96 7.04 -9.25
C ASP A 77 -5.45 6.83 -8.96
N LEU A 78 -5.99 7.55 -7.97
CA LEU A 78 -7.38 7.43 -7.55
C LEU A 78 -8.35 8.45 -8.16
N LYS A 79 -7.94 9.17 -9.21
CA LYS A 79 -8.87 10.01 -9.94
C LYS A 79 -10.06 9.19 -10.46
N ASP A 80 -11.27 9.69 -10.23
CA ASP A 80 -12.52 9.05 -10.66
C ASP A 80 -12.70 7.61 -10.13
N HIS A 81 -12.18 7.30 -8.94
CA HIS A 81 -12.39 6.00 -8.29
C HIS A 81 -13.49 6.07 -7.21
N VAL A 82 -14.22 4.98 -7.02
CA VAL A 82 -15.20 4.81 -5.95
C VAL A 82 -14.47 4.55 -4.63
N LEU A 83 -14.63 5.45 -3.65
CA LEU A 83 -13.92 5.44 -2.36
C LEU A 83 -13.88 4.06 -1.69
N GLY A 84 -15.04 3.45 -1.45
CA GLY A 84 -15.15 2.18 -0.74
C GLY A 84 -14.61 0.98 -1.54
N ARG A 85 -14.87 0.93 -2.85
CA ARG A 85 -14.41 -0.17 -3.72
C ARG A 85 -12.90 -0.15 -3.89
N ALA A 86 -12.32 1.03 -4.11
CA ALA A 86 -10.87 1.20 -4.16
C ALA A 86 -10.22 0.85 -2.81
N ALA A 87 -10.79 1.29 -1.69
CA ALA A 87 -10.28 0.99 -0.36
C ALA A 87 -10.25 -0.52 -0.06
N ALA A 88 -11.29 -1.26 -0.46
CA ALA A 88 -11.36 -2.71 -0.26
C ALA A 88 -10.27 -3.47 -1.04
N VAL A 89 -10.04 -3.09 -2.30
CA VAL A 89 -8.97 -3.68 -3.11
C VAL A 89 -7.59 -3.38 -2.50
N VAL A 90 -7.36 -2.12 -2.10
CA VAL A 90 -6.12 -1.71 -1.46
C VAL A 90 -5.91 -2.46 -0.14
N ALA A 91 -6.93 -2.58 0.71
CA ALA A 91 -6.84 -3.28 1.99
C ALA A 91 -6.39 -4.74 1.83
N LYS A 92 -6.97 -5.47 0.87
CA LYS A 92 -6.57 -6.87 0.62
C LYS A 92 -5.13 -6.97 0.13
N GLN A 93 -4.70 -6.08 -0.77
CA GLN A 93 -3.34 -6.08 -1.30
C GLN A 93 -2.29 -5.74 -0.22
N LEU A 94 -2.62 -4.83 0.71
CA LEU A 94 -1.77 -4.54 1.87
C LEU A 94 -1.61 -5.77 2.79
N LEU A 95 -2.68 -6.56 2.98
CA LEU A 95 -2.61 -7.80 3.77
C LEU A 95 -1.80 -8.92 3.10
N LEU A 96 -1.64 -8.86 1.78
CA LEU A 96 -0.73 -9.70 0.99
C LEU A 96 0.72 -9.17 1.00
N GLY A 97 0.99 -8.08 1.70
CA GLY A 97 2.33 -7.53 1.90
C GLY A 97 2.80 -6.56 0.81
N LYS A 98 1.92 -6.13 -0.10
CA LYS A 98 2.26 -5.14 -1.12
C LYS A 98 2.43 -3.76 -0.51
N LYS A 99 3.47 -3.02 -0.93
CA LYS A 99 3.66 -1.61 -0.57
C LYS A 99 2.92 -0.75 -1.57
N ILE A 100 1.96 0.05 -1.09
CA ILE A 100 1.06 0.81 -1.95
C ILE A 100 1.17 2.29 -1.60
N THR A 101 1.47 3.09 -2.63
CA THR A 101 1.35 4.55 -2.55
C THR A 101 0.17 4.98 -3.39
N VAL A 102 -0.72 5.74 -2.77
CA VAL A 102 -1.95 6.22 -3.38
C VAL A 102 -1.79 7.71 -3.62
N VAL A 103 -2.13 8.16 -4.82
CA VAL A 103 -2.04 9.58 -5.22
C VAL A 103 -3.39 10.10 -5.67
N ARG A 104 -3.54 11.43 -5.61
CA ARG A 104 -4.75 12.17 -6.03
C ARG A 104 -6.01 11.77 -5.26
N CYS A 105 -5.89 11.59 -3.95
CA CYS A 105 -7.03 11.26 -3.08
C CYS A 105 -8.15 12.32 -3.11
N GLU A 106 -7.86 13.57 -3.46
CA GLU A 106 -8.86 14.64 -3.64
C GLU A 106 -9.83 14.36 -4.79
N GLN A 107 -9.45 13.53 -5.77
CA GLN A 107 -10.25 13.19 -6.95
C GLN A 107 -11.04 11.89 -6.78
N LEU A 108 -11.07 11.32 -5.58
CA LEU A 108 -11.93 10.20 -5.24
C LEU A 108 -13.40 10.59 -5.33
N THR A 109 -14.25 9.60 -5.55
CA THR A 109 -15.69 9.81 -5.71
C THR A 109 -16.52 8.96 -4.75
N ILE A 110 -17.63 9.53 -4.30
CA ILE A 110 -18.64 8.88 -3.46
C ILE A 110 -19.98 9.01 -4.16
N ALA A 111 -20.77 7.93 -4.20
CA ALA A 111 -22.11 7.97 -4.76
C ALA A 111 -23.04 8.90 -3.97
N GLY A 112 -23.98 9.55 -4.67
CA GLY A 112 -24.93 10.48 -4.08
C GLY A 112 -24.51 11.95 -4.20
N SER A 113 -25.45 12.84 -3.89
CA SER A 113 -25.24 14.29 -3.92
C SER A 113 -24.25 14.74 -2.85
N GLU A 114 -23.59 15.87 -3.13
CA GLU A 114 -22.59 16.45 -2.23
C GLU A 114 -23.17 16.78 -0.87
N ILE A 115 -24.37 17.37 -0.83
CA ILE A 115 -25.08 17.72 0.41
C ILE A 115 -25.31 16.47 1.27
N ARG A 116 -25.79 15.37 0.68
CA ARG A 116 -26.03 14.10 1.40
C ARG A 116 -24.74 13.57 2.03
N ASN A 117 -23.65 13.57 1.28
CA ASN A 117 -22.37 13.06 1.75
C ASN A 117 -21.73 13.99 2.80
N LYS A 118 -21.90 15.31 2.66
CA LYS A 118 -21.54 16.30 3.67
C LYS A 118 -22.29 16.07 4.98
N ILE A 119 -23.61 15.88 4.94
CA ILE A 119 -24.42 15.61 6.14
C ILE A 119 -23.95 14.35 6.86
N LYS A 120 -23.67 13.26 6.13
CA LYS A 120 -23.09 12.04 6.72
C LYS A 120 -21.76 12.32 7.43
N TYR A 121 -20.92 13.17 6.84
CA TYR A 121 -19.66 13.55 7.46
C TYR A 121 -19.85 14.45 8.69
N LEU A 122 -20.80 15.37 8.67
CA LEU A 122 -21.18 16.20 9.83
C LEU A 122 -21.74 15.34 10.98
N GLN A 123 -22.53 14.31 10.68
CA GLN A 123 -22.98 13.33 11.67
C GLN A 123 -21.81 12.54 12.26
N PHE A 124 -20.79 12.21 11.46
CA PHE A 124 -19.55 11.62 11.97
C PHE A 124 -18.80 12.58 12.89
N LEU A 125 -18.70 13.87 12.53
CA LEU A 125 -18.08 14.92 13.36
C LEU A 125 -18.79 15.10 14.71
N ARG A 126 -20.12 14.92 14.76
CA ARG A 126 -20.90 14.99 16.00
C ARG A 126 -20.47 13.92 17.02
N LYS A 127 -19.92 12.79 16.58
CA LYS A 127 -19.47 11.70 17.47
C LYS A 127 -18.18 12.13 18.19
N ARG A 128 -18.27 12.37 19.50
CA ARG A 128 -17.15 12.67 20.39
C ARG A 128 -17.32 11.96 21.72
N LYS A 129 -16.22 11.69 22.43
CA LYS A 129 -16.29 11.29 23.85
C LYS A 129 -16.78 12.50 24.64
N LEU A 130 -17.90 12.35 25.35
CA LEU A 130 -18.53 13.47 26.05
C LEU A 130 -17.63 14.01 27.18
N THR A 131 -17.04 13.12 27.97
CA THR A 131 -16.21 13.46 29.14
C THR A 131 -14.89 14.14 28.76
N ASN A 132 -14.11 13.56 27.85
CA ASN A 132 -12.87 14.15 27.36
C ASN A 132 -12.74 13.96 25.83
N PRO A 133 -13.03 15.00 25.03
CA PRO A 133 -12.93 14.93 23.58
C PRO A 133 -11.54 14.57 23.05
N LYS A 134 -10.46 14.81 23.82
CA LYS A 134 -9.07 14.47 23.42
C LYS A 134 -8.85 12.96 23.31
N LEU A 135 -9.61 12.15 24.04
CA LEU A 135 -9.53 10.68 24.00
C LEU A 135 -10.59 10.04 23.09
N GLY A 136 -11.39 10.87 22.41
CA GLY A 136 -12.48 10.41 21.55
C GLY A 136 -12.03 10.03 20.13
N PRO A 137 -12.99 9.79 19.24
CA PRO A 137 -12.72 9.60 17.82
C PRO A 137 -12.06 10.84 17.21
N PHE A 138 -10.90 10.67 16.58
CA PHE A 138 -10.24 11.73 15.83
C PHE A 138 -10.84 11.86 14.43
N HIS A 139 -11.20 13.09 14.08
CA HIS A 139 -11.80 13.43 12.80
C HIS A 139 -10.75 14.03 11.88
N HIS A 140 -10.34 13.32 10.83
CA HIS A 140 -9.37 13.89 9.87
C HIS A 140 -10.09 14.46 8.66
N ARG A 141 -9.77 15.71 8.28
CA ARG A 141 -10.52 16.46 7.26
C ARG A 141 -9.92 16.31 5.86
N SER A 142 -8.66 15.88 5.78
CA SER A 142 -7.93 15.75 4.52
C SER A 142 -8.47 14.54 3.71
N PRO A 143 -8.63 14.64 2.38
CA PRO A 143 -9.02 13.52 1.53
C PRO A 143 -8.13 12.28 1.70
N SER A 144 -6.82 12.49 1.87
CA SER A 144 -5.85 11.41 2.07
C SER A 144 -6.07 10.68 3.39
N ASP A 145 -6.26 11.38 4.51
CA ASP A 145 -6.52 10.75 5.80
C ASP A 145 -7.89 10.09 5.85
N ILE A 146 -8.90 10.63 5.14
CA ILE A 146 -10.20 9.98 5.01
C ILE A 146 -10.04 8.63 4.30
N PHE A 147 -9.24 8.57 3.23
CA PHE A 147 -8.92 7.32 2.55
C PHE A 147 -8.13 6.35 3.44
N ILE A 148 -7.14 6.84 4.18
CA ILE A 148 -6.39 6.01 5.15
C ILE A 148 -7.35 5.46 6.22
N ARG A 149 -8.28 6.27 6.73
CA ARG A 149 -9.29 5.83 7.70
C ARG A 149 -10.23 4.79 7.12
N THR A 150 -10.68 4.92 5.87
CA THR A 150 -11.55 3.90 5.25
C THR A 150 -10.81 2.59 5.06
N VAL A 151 -9.56 2.62 4.57
CA VAL A 151 -8.72 1.41 4.45
C VAL A 151 -8.44 0.81 5.83
N ARG A 152 -8.08 1.62 6.82
CA ARG A 152 -7.83 1.19 8.21
C ARG A 152 -9.03 0.45 8.81
N SER A 153 -10.24 0.93 8.54
CA SER A 153 -11.47 0.28 9.02
C SER A 153 -11.76 -1.06 8.33
N MET A 154 -11.11 -1.36 7.21
CA MET A 154 -11.20 -2.64 6.50
C MET A 154 -10.04 -3.60 6.84
N LEU A 155 -9.17 -3.22 7.78
CA LEU A 155 -8.02 -4.01 8.23
C LEU A 155 -8.20 -4.48 9.68
N PRO A 156 -7.58 -5.61 10.09
CA PRO A 156 -7.54 -6.06 11.49
C PRO A 156 -6.58 -5.18 12.32
N ARG A 157 -6.95 -3.90 12.52
CA ARG A 157 -6.07 -2.81 12.96
C ARG A 157 -5.49 -2.94 14.37
N TYR A 158 -6.08 -3.78 15.21
CA TYR A 158 -5.59 -4.03 16.56
C TYR A 158 -4.51 -5.12 16.63
N THR A 159 -4.29 -5.85 15.53
CA THR A 159 -3.25 -6.88 15.44
C THR A 159 -1.95 -6.32 14.88
N LYS A 160 -0.80 -6.91 15.24
CA LYS A 160 0.52 -6.56 14.68
C LYS A 160 0.53 -6.68 13.13
N ARG A 161 -0.14 -7.70 12.59
CA ARG A 161 -0.28 -7.92 11.13
C ARG A 161 -1.01 -6.75 10.46
N GLY A 162 -2.17 -6.36 10.99
CA GLY A 162 -2.95 -5.25 10.44
C GLY A 162 -2.24 -3.91 10.55
N GLN A 163 -1.55 -3.67 11.67
CA GLN A 163 -0.73 -2.46 11.83
C GLN A 163 0.44 -2.43 10.84
N ARG A 164 1.10 -3.57 10.58
CA ARG A 164 2.15 -3.67 9.55
C ARG A 164 1.61 -3.35 8.17
N ALA A 165 0.44 -3.88 7.82
CA ALA A 165 -0.24 -3.60 6.55
C ALA A 165 -0.60 -2.11 6.41
N LEU A 166 -1.13 -1.48 7.45
CA LEU A 166 -1.46 -0.06 7.43
C LEU A 166 -0.21 0.82 7.24
N ARG A 167 0.93 0.47 7.87
CA ARG A 167 2.21 1.18 7.68
C ARG A 167 2.78 1.08 6.27
N GLN A 168 2.36 0.10 5.47
CA GLN A 168 2.76 -0.05 4.07
C GLN A 168 1.96 0.85 3.12
N LEU A 169 0.85 1.43 3.59
CA LEU A 169 0.04 2.38 2.84
C LEU A 169 0.55 3.80 3.05
N VAL A 170 0.75 4.52 1.95
CA VAL A 170 0.94 5.97 1.96
C VAL A 170 -0.11 6.59 1.04
N ALA A 171 -0.82 7.61 1.50
CA ALA A 171 -1.81 8.31 0.69
C ALA A 171 -1.43 9.79 0.56
N TYR A 172 -1.51 10.33 -0.64
CA TYR A 172 -1.21 11.72 -0.96
C TYR A 172 -2.41 12.40 -1.63
N GLU A 173 -2.57 13.67 -1.32
CA GLU A 173 -3.34 14.62 -2.13
C GLU A 173 -2.44 15.16 -3.24
N GLY A 174 -2.96 15.20 -4.47
CA GLY A 174 -2.17 15.46 -5.67
C GLY A 174 -1.11 14.38 -5.93
N VAL A 175 -0.13 14.71 -6.76
CA VAL A 175 1.02 13.85 -7.08
C VAL A 175 2.30 14.55 -6.64
N PRO A 176 2.91 14.14 -5.52
CA PRO A 176 4.13 14.76 -5.04
C PRO A 176 5.34 14.43 -5.92
N VAL A 177 6.37 15.29 -5.86
CA VAL A 177 7.55 15.24 -6.75
C VAL A 177 8.35 13.93 -6.61
N ASN A 178 8.36 13.33 -5.41
CA ASN A 178 9.01 12.05 -5.12
C ASN A 178 8.33 10.85 -5.78
N VAL A 179 7.06 10.97 -6.19
CA VAL A 179 6.29 9.91 -6.84
C VAL A 179 6.18 10.15 -8.35
N ALA A 180 6.11 11.42 -8.78
CA ALA A 180 5.84 11.82 -10.17
C ALA A 180 6.75 11.15 -11.24
N ARG A 181 8.01 10.84 -10.90
CA ARG A 181 8.99 10.25 -11.83
C ARG A 181 9.34 8.79 -11.55
N THR A 182 8.61 8.11 -10.66
CA THR A 182 8.98 6.75 -10.24
C THR A 182 8.32 5.63 -11.06
N GLY A 183 7.89 5.93 -12.29
CA GLY A 183 7.22 4.96 -13.16
C GLY A 183 5.75 5.28 -13.41
N GLY A 184 5.09 4.37 -14.13
CA GLY A 184 3.68 4.47 -14.45
C GLY A 184 2.81 4.38 -13.20
N ARG A 185 1.75 5.19 -13.15
CA ARG A 185 0.70 5.04 -12.15
C ARG A 185 -0.27 3.99 -12.65
N VAL A 186 -0.66 3.07 -11.78
CA VAL A 186 -1.68 2.07 -12.05
C VAL A 186 -3.06 2.57 -11.64
N VAL A 187 -4.09 1.92 -12.17
CA VAL A 187 -5.51 2.22 -11.93
C VAL A 187 -6.16 0.92 -11.45
N ILE A 188 -7.29 1.00 -10.73
CA ILE A 188 -8.09 -0.16 -10.34
C ILE A 188 -9.35 -0.19 -11.22
N PRO A 189 -9.38 -0.95 -12.34
CA PRO A 189 -10.48 -0.87 -13.32
C PRO A 189 -11.86 -1.17 -12.72
N ARG A 190 -11.94 -2.19 -11.84
CA ARG A 190 -13.16 -2.60 -11.14
C ARG A 190 -13.72 -1.58 -10.15
N ALA A 191 -12.97 -0.52 -9.86
CA ALA A 191 -13.34 0.53 -8.91
C ALA A 191 -13.42 1.90 -9.58
N GLN A 192 -13.23 2.00 -10.90
CA GLN A 192 -13.44 3.24 -11.63
C GLN A 192 -14.91 3.60 -11.67
N ARG A 193 -15.20 4.88 -11.48
CA ARG A 193 -16.55 5.44 -11.39
C ARG A 193 -17.39 5.08 -12.61
N HIS A 194 -16.85 5.21 -13.82
CA HIS A 194 -17.58 4.95 -15.07
C HIS A 194 -18.02 3.48 -15.20
N ASN A 195 -17.30 2.54 -14.59
CA ASN A 195 -17.69 1.12 -14.55
C ASN A 195 -18.65 0.81 -13.39
N CYS A 196 -18.61 1.61 -12.31
CA CYS A 196 -19.32 1.28 -11.07
C CYS A 196 -20.65 2.02 -10.91
N TYR A 197 -20.76 3.25 -11.43
CA TYR A 197 -21.92 4.11 -11.27
C TYR A 197 -22.64 4.25 -12.61
N ARG A 198 -23.97 4.25 -12.57
CA ARG A 198 -24.78 4.67 -13.72
C ARG A 198 -24.59 6.18 -13.94
N ASN A 199 -24.36 6.59 -15.18
CA ASN A 199 -23.97 7.96 -15.53
C ASN A 199 -25.00 9.03 -15.12
N GLU A 200 -26.28 8.69 -15.11
CA GLU A 200 -27.38 9.58 -14.70
C GLU A 200 -27.34 9.94 -13.20
N ARG A 201 -26.70 9.11 -12.37
CA ARG A 201 -26.73 9.27 -10.91
C ARG A 201 -25.68 10.27 -10.45
N ARG A 202 -26.09 11.19 -9.58
CA ARG A 202 -25.21 12.17 -8.95
C ARG A 202 -24.12 11.47 -8.12
N PHE A 203 -22.91 12.00 -8.18
CA PHE A 203 -21.78 11.62 -7.35
C PHE A 203 -21.10 12.86 -6.78
N THR A 204 -20.28 12.66 -5.77
CA THR A 204 -19.54 13.71 -5.07
C THR A 204 -18.05 13.47 -5.24
N VAL A 205 -17.31 14.52 -5.57
CA VAL A 205 -15.84 14.51 -5.52
C VAL A 205 -15.39 14.74 -4.07
N LEU A 206 -14.48 13.89 -3.58
CA LEU A 206 -14.06 13.88 -2.18
C LEU A 206 -13.43 15.21 -1.77
N GLY A 207 -12.60 15.81 -2.62
CA GLY A 207 -11.98 17.11 -2.39
C GLY A 207 -12.99 18.23 -2.07
N ASN A 208 -14.10 18.31 -2.83
CA ASN A 208 -15.13 19.32 -2.63
C ASN A 208 -15.84 19.15 -1.27
N MET A 209 -16.24 17.91 -0.97
CA MET A 209 -16.83 17.60 0.33
C MET A 209 -15.87 17.92 1.48
N CYS A 210 -14.57 17.60 1.34
CA CYS A 210 -13.55 17.85 2.36
C CYS A 210 -13.31 19.33 2.60
N LYS A 211 -13.27 20.15 1.53
CA LYS A 211 -13.16 21.61 1.61
C LYS A 211 -14.26 22.19 2.50
N ASN A 212 -15.49 21.70 2.30
CA ASN A 212 -16.69 22.15 3.01
C ASN A 212 -16.78 21.68 4.48
N VAL A 213 -15.91 20.77 4.94
CA VAL A 213 -15.88 20.25 6.32
C VAL A 213 -14.57 20.57 7.06
N GLY A 214 -13.77 21.50 6.52
CA GLY A 214 -12.62 22.09 7.19
C GLY A 214 -11.24 21.75 6.63
N TRP A 215 -11.14 21.19 5.41
CA TRP A 215 -9.85 21.02 4.74
C TRP A 215 -9.40 22.31 4.07
N LYS A 216 -8.35 22.94 4.62
CA LYS A 216 -7.88 24.28 4.23
C LYS A 216 -7.00 24.31 2.97
N TYR A 217 -6.39 23.18 2.58
CA TYR A 217 -5.35 23.13 1.55
C TYR A 217 -5.85 22.82 0.13
N SER A 218 -7.17 22.85 -0.09
CA SER A 218 -7.77 22.55 -1.40
C SER A 218 -7.19 23.39 -2.53
N ASP A 219 -7.08 24.70 -2.31
CA ASP A 219 -6.65 25.63 -3.36
C ASP A 219 -5.13 25.53 -3.62
N VAL A 220 -4.35 25.22 -2.58
CA VAL A 220 -2.91 24.92 -2.70
C VAL A 220 -2.68 23.68 -3.55
N VAL A 221 -3.41 22.59 -3.29
CA VAL A 221 -3.29 21.35 -4.08
C VAL A 221 -3.71 21.60 -5.53
N LYS A 222 -4.78 22.37 -5.77
CA LYS A 222 -5.23 22.74 -7.13
C LYS A 222 -4.13 23.49 -7.90
N LYS A 223 -3.46 24.46 -7.26
CA LYS A 223 -2.35 25.22 -7.86
C LYS A 223 -1.17 24.31 -8.20
N LEU A 224 -0.77 23.43 -7.28
CA LEU A 224 0.35 22.50 -7.48
C LEU A 224 0.07 21.48 -8.58
N GLU A 225 -1.15 20.95 -8.65
CA GLU A 225 -1.55 20.02 -9.71
C GLU A 225 -1.61 20.71 -11.09
N ALA A 226 -2.08 21.96 -11.17
CA ALA A 226 -2.06 22.74 -12.42
C ALA A 226 -0.62 22.90 -12.95
N ALA A 227 0.29 23.38 -12.10
CA ALA A 227 1.72 23.49 -12.45
C ALA A 227 2.35 22.14 -12.83
N ARG A 228 1.95 21.05 -12.16
CA ARG A 228 2.40 19.69 -12.49
C ARG A 228 1.90 19.25 -13.87
N VAL A 229 0.64 19.53 -14.20
CA VAL A 229 0.04 19.16 -15.50
C VAL A 229 0.73 19.92 -16.63
N GLU A 230 0.97 21.22 -16.47
CA GLU A 230 1.73 22.02 -17.45
C GLU A 230 3.15 21.50 -17.67
N LYS A 231 3.87 21.20 -16.58
CA LYS A 231 5.21 20.60 -16.64
C LYS A 231 5.17 19.23 -17.33
N SER A 232 4.17 18.42 -17.03
CA SER A 232 3.97 17.11 -17.65
C SER A 232 3.64 17.24 -19.14
N GLY A 233 2.86 18.25 -19.54
CA GLY A 233 2.52 18.53 -20.93
C GLY A 233 3.75 18.94 -21.75
N ARG A 234 4.58 19.82 -21.21
CA ARG A 234 5.87 20.17 -21.82
C ARG A 234 6.78 18.95 -22.00
N ASN A 235 6.88 18.12 -20.97
CA ASN A 235 7.66 16.89 -21.04
C ASN A 235 7.07 15.90 -22.07
N HIS A 236 5.75 15.77 -22.16
CA HIS A 236 5.09 14.91 -23.13
C HIS A 236 5.42 15.32 -24.56
N LYS A 237 5.27 16.61 -24.89
CA LYS A 237 5.62 17.16 -26.22
C LYS A 237 7.09 16.94 -26.59
N ARG A 238 8.01 17.09 -25.61
CA ARG A 238 9.43 16.78 -25.83
C ARG A 238 9.66 15.29 -26.13
N MET A 239 8.99 14.40 -25.42
CA MET A 239 9.14 12.95 -25.58
C MET A 239 8.41 12.40 -26.80
N GLU A 240 7.39 13.11 -27.31
CA GLU A 240 6.64 12.75 -28.51
C GLU A 240 7.54 12.64 -29.73
N LYS A 241 8.34 13.68 -30.02
CA LYS A 241 9.34 13.66 -31.10
C LYS A 241 10.29 12.47 -31.01
N LEU A 242 10.76 12.15 -29.79
CA LEU A 242 11.63 11.01 -29.56
C LEU A 242 10.90 9.67 -29.82
N ARG A 243 9.65 9.53 -29.35
CA ARG A 243 8.85 8.31 -29.59
C ARG A 243 8.58 8.09 -31.07
N ASP A 244 8.31 9.16 -31.82
CA ASP A 244 8.09 9.07 -33.26
C ASP A 244 9.38 8.68 -34.00
N ALA A 245 10.52 9.27 -33.62
CA ALA A 245 11.82 8.86 -34.15
C ALA A 245 12.10 7.36 -33.89
N TRP A 246 11.85 6.87 -32.67
CA TRP A 246 11.97 5.45 -32.35
C TRP A 246 10.95 4.57 -33.09
N LYS A 247 9.75 5.08 -33.41
CA LYS A 247 8.75 4.36 -34.21
C LYS A 247 9.22 4.19 -35.65
N VAL A 248 9.75 5.26 -36.26
CA VAL A 248 10.33 5.23 -37.61
C VAL A 248 11.56 4.32 -37.65
N ALA A 249 12.48 4.46 -36.69
CA ALA A 249 13.67 3.62 -36.59
C ALA A 249 13.32 2.12 -36.42
N ARG A 250 12.32 1.79 -35.60
CA ARG A 250 11.84 0.40 -35.46
C ARG A 250 11.29 -0.17 -36.76
N LYS A 251 10.53 0.62 -37.53
CA LYS A 251 10.05 0.20 -38.86
C LYS A 251 11.22 -0.03 -39.84
N ALA A 252 12.19 0.88 -39.86
CA ALA A 252 13.38 0.74 -40.69
C ALA A 252 14.29 -0.43 -40.27
N ALA A 253 14.28 -0.81 -38.98
CA ALA A 253 15.03 -1.96 -38.50
C ALA A 253 14.47 -3.29 -39.02
N LEU A 254 13.15 -3.40 -39.24
CA LEU A 254 12.53 -4.63 -39.76
C LEU A 254 13.08 -5.02 -41.13
N SER A 255 13.39 -4.06 -42.00
CA SER A 255 13.97 -4.35 -43.32
C SER A 255 15.46 -4.70 -43.28
N LYS A 256 16.17 -4.29 -42.21
CA LYS A 256 17.60 -4.55 -42.02
C LYS A 256 17.89 -5.84 -41.24
N MET A 257 16.89 -6.42 -40.60
CA MET A 257 17.02 -7.67 -39.83
C MET A 257 16.94 -8.92 -40.74
N PRO A 258 17.53 -10.06 -40.32
CA PRO A 258 17.41 -11.32 -41.04
C PRO A 258 15.94 -11.73 -41.23
N LYS A 259 15.57 -12.15 -42.45
CA LYS A 259 14.19 -12.51 -42.83
C LYS A 259 13.57 -13.57 -41.90
N LYS A 260 14.36 -14.59 -41.53
CA LYS A 260 13.96 -15.64 -40.59
C LYS A 260 13.44 -15.08 -39.26
N ASN A 261 14.10 -14.06 -38.70
CA ASN A 261 13.69 -13.46 -37.44
C ASN A 261 12.43 -12.60 -37.60
N VAL A 262 12.29 -11.93 -38.75
CA VAL A 262 11.09 -11.14 -39.09
C VAL A 262 9.87 -12.05 -39.24
N GLU A 263 10.01 -13.21 -39.87
CA GLU A 263 8.94 -14.20 -39.98
C GLU A 263 8.48 -14.72 -38.62
N VAL A 264 9.42 -14.98 -37.71
CA VAL A 264 9.10 -15.34 -36.32
C VAL A 264 8.36 -14.19 -35.62
N LEU A 265 8.80 -12.95 -35.77
CA LEU A 265 8.10 -11.78 -35.19
C LEU A 265 6.69 -11.61 -35.75
N LYS A 266 6.48 -11.84 -37.05
CA LYS A 266 5.16 -11.81 -37.70
C LYS A 266 4.25 -12.90 -37.18
N LYS A 267 4.76 -14.12 -36.99
CA LYS A 267 4.00 -15.25 -36.42
C LYS A 267 3.39 -14.91 -35.05
N PHE A 268 4.10 -14.12 -34.24
CA PHE A 268 3.64 -13.69 -32.92
C PHE A 268 2.99 -12.28 -32.90
N GLY A 269 2.83 -11.62 -34.05
CA GLY A 269 2.20 -10.30 -34.15
C GLY A 269 3.01 -9.13 -33.58
N TYR A 270 4.35 -9.25 -33.50
CA TYR A 270 5.25 -8.20 -32.99
C TYR A 270 5.90 -7.34 -34.09
N ALA A 271 5.65 -7.68 -35.36
CA ALA A 271 6.20 -6.97 -36.54
C ALA A 271 5.48 -5.65 -36.83
#